data_AF-A0A9D6RTB1-F1
#
_entry.id   AF-A0A9D6RTB1-F1
#
_cell.length_a   1.000
_cell.length_b   1.000
_cell.length_c   1.000
_cell.angle_alpha   90.00
_cell.angle_beta   90.00
_cell.angle_gamma   90.00
#
_symmetry.space_group_name_H-M   'P 1'
#
loop_
_entity.id
_entity.type
_entity.pdbx_description
1 polymer ?
#
loop_
_entity_poly.entity_id
_entity_poly.type
_entity_poly.pdbx_seq_one_letter_code
_entity_poly.pdbx_strand_id
1 'polypeptide(L)'
;MRENTTLGAAVLAAITASLCCLGPLVAALLGLGSFGAAALFEAWRPYLVGVTFALLGAAFYFMYRKREVACADGTCKVSSAPRWNKVSLWVATVVVILFAAFPYYSGPLLAALYRNADQKAEQPASPSAPAPQLTKARLTVSGMTCGGCAASLEAALADIPGVVRAKASYEKGEAIVEYDAARVTTEQLKEAVNKAAFKAEAVKVISPNQVEAVEPKSQLATATIRVEGMTCGGCAALVHQVLAKREGVKFVEVNLEKKQAIVKYDPAKVTPKQLAEAINQTGFKAKL
;
A
#
# COMPACT_ATOMS: atom_id res chain seq x y z
N MET A 1 48.82 -8.68 23.22
CA MET A 1 48.00 -9.72 22.54
C MET A 1 46.55 -9.32 22.25
N ARG A 2 46.10 -8.06 22.41
CA ARG A 2 44.68 -7.65 22.20
C ARG A 2 44.38 -6.91 20.89
N GLU A 3 45.35 -6.73 19.99
CA GLU A 3 45.15 -5.98 18.73
C GLU A 3 44.47 -6.78 17.61
N ASN A 4 44.61 -8.12 17.60
CA ASN A 4 44.02 -8.93 16.53
C ASN A 4 42.51 -9.12 16.69
N THR A 5 41.99 -9.03 17.93
CA THR A 5 40.56 -9.21 18.20
C THR A 5 39.73 -7.98 17.82
N THR A 6 40.29 -6.76 17.88
CA THR A 6 39.61 -5.54 17.44
C THR A 6 39.54 -5.42 15.92
N LEU A 7 40.56 -5.93 15.22
CA LEU A 7 40.58 -5.95 13.75
C LEU A 7 39.56 -6.96 13.19
N GLY A 8 39.45 -8.14 13.81
CA GLY A 8 38.45 -9.15 13.44
C GLY A 8 37.00 -8.68 13.64
N ALA A 9 36.72 -7.96 14.73
CA ALA A 9 35.40 -7.42 15.01
C ALA A 9 34.97 -6.34 13.98
N ALA A 10 35.91 -5.49 13.53
CA ALA A 10 35.63 -4.48 12.51
C ALA A 10 35.34 -5.09 11.14
N VAL A 11 36.09 -6.15 10.76
CA VAL A 11 35.87 -6.87 9.50
C VAL A 11 34.53 -7.62 9.51
N LEU A 12 34.18 -8.28 10.62
CA LEU A 12 32.89 -8.96 10.76
C LEU A 12 31.71 -7.99 10.73
N ALA A 13 31.84 -6.80 11.34
CA ALA A 13 30.81 -5.77 11.28
C ALA A 13 30.61 -5.25 9.84
N ALA A 14 31.68 -5.06 9.09
CA ALA A 14 31.62 -4.62 7.70
C ALA A 14 30.96 -5.66 6.77
N ILE A 15 31.25 -6.95 6.98
CA ILE A 15 30.65 -8.05 6.22
C ILE A 15 29.16 -8.16 6.55
N THR A 16 28.80 -8.10 7.84
CA THR A 16 27.39 -8.17 8.29
C THR A 16 26.57 -6.98 7.77
N ALA A 17 27.15 -5.77 7.73
CA ALA A 17 26.51 -4.60 7.14
C ALA A 17 26.31 -4.73 5.62
N SER A 18 27.29 -5.30 4.92
CA SER A 18 27.19 -5.56 3.47
C SER A 18 26.12 -6.61 3.15
N LEU A 19 25.95 -7.63 3.99
CA LEU A 19 24.88 -8.64 3.84
C LEU A 19 23.48 -8.03 3.93
N CYS A 20 23.29 -6.92 4.64
CA CYS A 20 21.99 -6.26 4.73
C CYS A 20 21.61 -5.52 3.43
N CYS A 21 22.59 -5.14 2.60
CA CYS A 21 22.37 -4.51 1.29
C CYS A 21 22.40 -5.52 0.12
N LEU A 22 23.23 -6.57 0.22
CA LEU A 22 23.25 -7.67 -0.74
C LEU A 22 22.11 -8.66 -0.52
N GLY A 23 21.53 -8.72 0.68
CA GLY A 23 20.46 -9.65 1.03
C GLY A 23 19.26 -9.58 0.08
N PRO A 24 18.67 -8.41 -0.20
CA PRO A 24 17.58 -8.29 -1.17
C PRO A 24 17.99 -8.67 -2.60
N LEU A 25 19.23 -8.33 -2.99
CA LEU A 25 19.77 -8.65 -4.31
C LEU A 25 19.99 -10.16 -4.48
N VAL A 26 20.55 -10.82 -3.46
CA VAL A 26 20.80 -12.26 -3.42
C VAL A 26 19.49 -13.04 -3.25
N ALA A 27 18.53 -12.56 -2.46
CA ALA A 27 17.20 -13.15 -2.34
C ALA A 27 16.41 -13.06 -3.66
N ALA A 28 16.52 -11.93 -4.38
CA ALA A 28 15.98 -11.78 -5.72
C ALA A 28 16.65 -12.74 -6.72
N LEU A 29 17.98 -12.90 -6.65
CA LEU A 29 18.73 -13.86 -7.48
C LEU A 29 18.41 -15.33 -7.15
N LEU A 30 18.11 -15.64 -5.89
CA LEU A 30 17.71 -16.98 -5.44
C LEU A 30 16.20 -17.25 -5.63
N GLY A 31 15.43 -16.30 -6.17
CA GLY A 31 14.00 -16.46 -6.42
C GLY A 31 13.14 -16.60 -5.16
N LEU A 32 13.69 -16.31 -3.98
CA LEU A 32 12.96 -16.27 -2.72
C LEU A 32 12.20 -14.95 -2.68
N GLY A 33 10.89 -14.99 -2.96
CA GLY A 33 10.03 -13.82 -3.07
C GLY A 33 10.24 -12.81 -1.94
N SER A 34 10.83 -11.66 -2.30
CA SER A 34 11.23 -10.59 -1.37
C SER A 34 10.09 -10.00 -0.54
N PHE A 35 8.83 -10.30 -0.87
CA PHE A 35 7.65 -9.73 -0.23
C PHE A 35 7.29 -10.38 1.12
N GLY A 36 7.65 -11.64 1.36
CA GLY A 36 7.34 -12.31 2.64
C GLY A 36 8.23 -11.86 3.81
N ALA A 37 9.50 -11.55 3.53
CA ALA A 37 10.44 -11.08 4.55
C ALA A 37 10.34 -9.56 4.81
N ALA A 38 9.91 -8.77 3.81
CA ALA A 38 9.85 -7.31 3.93
C ALA A 38 8.91 -6.82 5.05
N ALA A 39 7.77 -7.48 5.26
CA ALA A 39 6.80 -7.07 6.28
C ALA A 39 7.32 -7.23 7.72
N LEU A 40 8.08 -8.29 8.00
CA LEU A 40 8.74 -8.49 9.31
C LEU A 40 9.92 -7.52 9.50
N PHE A 41 10.64 -7.21 8.42
CA PHE A 41 11.74 -6.25 8.46
C PHE A 41 11.27 -4.79 8.63
N GLU A 42 10.10 -4.41 8.11
CA GLU A 42 9.53 -3.07 8.32
C GLU A 42 9.19 -2.80 9.78
N ALA A 43 8.65 -3.79 10.50
CA ALA A 43 8.35 -3.68 11.92
C ALA A 43 9.63 -3.51 12.78
N TRP A 44 10.73 -4.17 12.39
CA TRP A 44 12.00 -4.13 13.12
C TRP A 44 12.95 -2.99 12.69
N ARG A 45 12.68 -2.35 11.55
CA ARG A 45 13.47 -1.26 10.98
C ARG A 45 13.79 -0.12 11.97
N PRO A 46 12.84 0.44 12.75
CA PRO A 46 13.16 1.54 13.67
C PRO A 46 14.11 1.10 14.80
N TYR A 47 14.02 -0.14 15.26
CA TYR A 47 14.91 -0.70 16.26
C TYR A 47 16.33 -0.87 15.73
N LEU A 48 16.48 -1.39 14.51
CA LEU A 48 17.78 -1.53 13.85
C LEU A 48 18.45 -0.17 13.62
N VAL A 49 17.69 0.83 13.17
CA VAL A 49 18.18 2.21 13.03
C VAL A 49 18.62 2.75 14.39
N GLY A 50 17.84 2.57 15.44
CA GLY A 50 18.22 2.95 16.81
C GLY A 50 19.52 2.31 17.28
N VAL A 51 19.71 1.01 17.05
CA VAL A 51 20.95 0.30 17.41
C VAL A 51 22.15 0.83 16.62
N THR A 52 22.00 1.14 15.33
CA THR A 52 23.09 1.73 14.54
C THR A 52 23.51 3.12 15.02
N PHE A 53 22.55 3.98 15.38
CA PHE A 53 22.85 5.29 15.98
C PHE A 53 23.53 5.16 17.34
N ALA A 54 23.11 4.20 18.17
CA ALA A 54 23.75 3.92 19.46
C ALA A 54 25.21 3.45 19.29
N LEU A 55 25.49 2.55 18.33
CA LEU A 55 26.84 2.08 18.03
C LEU A 55 27.74 3.19 17.47
N LEU A 56 27.21 4.03 16.56
CA LEU A 56 27.94 5.20 16.07
C LEU A 56 28.23 6.21 17.19
N GLY A 57 27.26 6.46 18.06
CA GLY A 57 27.43 7.29 19.25
C GLY A 57 28.52 6.77 20.17
N ALA A 58 28.54 5.46 20.43
CA ALA A 58 29.60 4.81 21.19
C ALA A 58 30.97 4.93 20.50
N ALA A 59 31.05 4.74 19.19
CA ALA A 59 32.28 4.91 18.42
C ALA A 59 32.81 6.35 18.48
N PHE A 60 31.93 7.34 18.34
CA PHE A 60 32.27 8.75 18.47
C PHE A 60 32.76 9.07 19.89
N TYR A 61 32.08 8.54 20.90
CA TYR A 61 32.44 8.67 22.30
C TYR A 61 33.84 8.08 22.58
N PHE A 62 34.12 6.85 22.16
CA PHE A 62 35.42 6.22 22.36
C PHE A 62 36.55 6.89 21.56
N MET A 63 36.26 7.44 20.39
CA MET A 63 37.26 8.10 19.55
C MET A 63 37.59 9.52 20.04
N TYR A 64 36.61 10.26 20.58
CA TYR A 64 36.83 11.61 21.12
C TYR A 64 37.22 11.62 22.59
N ARG A 65 36.92 10.56 23.34
CA ARG A 65 37.42 10.41 24.71
C ARG A 65 38.92 10.17 24.66
N LYS A 66 39.68 11.08 25.26
CA LYS A 66 41.14 10.96 25.41
C LYS A 66 41.43 9.67 26.18
N ARG A 67 42.21 8.77 25.59
CA ARG A 67 42.67 7.55 26.25
C ARG A 67 43.81 7.93 27.18
N GLU A 68 43.53 7.99 28.48
CA GLU A 68 44.58 8.13 29.50
C GLU A 68 45.37 6.82 29.55
N VAL A 69 46.63 6.89 29.13
CA VAL A 69 47.60 5.80 29.24
C VAL A 69 48.44 6.08 30.48
N ALA A 70 48.41 5.17 31.45
CA ALA A 70 49.32 5.18 32.58
C ALA A 70 50.71 4.79 32.06
N CYS A 71 51.68 5.70 32.13
CA CYS A 71 53.04 5.47 31.67
C CYS A 71 53.98 5.39 32.87
N ALA A 72 54.79 4.33 32.93
CA ALA A 72 55.73 4.10 34.04
C ALA A 72 57.01 4.96 33.93
N ASP A 73 57.42 5.39 32.72
CA ASP A 73 58.79 5.87 32.48
C ASP A 73 58.93 7.29 31.90
N GLY A 74 57.99 8.20 32.18
CA GLY A 74 58.18 9.64 31.98
C GLY A 74 58.24 10.19 30.53
N THR A 75 58.32 9.35 29.50
CA THR A 75 58.22 9.78 28.10
C THR A 75 56.97 9.21 27.44
N CYS A 76 55.83 9.90 27.57
CA CYS A 76 54.61 9.52 26.88
C CYS A 76 54.08 10.64 25.99
N LYS A 77 54.30 10.51 24.68
CA LYS A 77 53.65 11.32 23.67
C LYS A 77 52.34 10.64 23.31
N VAL A 78 51.23 11.15 23.84
CA VAL A 78 49.90 10.62 23.52
C VAL A 78 49.62 10.95 22.05
N SER A 79 49.70 9.97 21.15
CA SER A 79 49.27 10.19 19.78
C SER A 79 47.74 10.34 19.81
N SER A 80 47.26 11.58 19.73
CA SER A 80 45.86 11.80 19.41
C SER A 80 45.51 11.01 18.15
N ALA A 81 44.35 10.35 18.12
CA ALA A 81 43.92 9.60 16.93
C ALA A 81 44.18 10.45 15.67
N PRO A 82 44.87 9.89 14.65
CA PRO A 82 45.30 10.64 13.49
C PRO A 82 44.09 11.34 12.87
N ARG A 83 44.30 12.58 12.39
CA ARG A 83 43.22 13.41 11.81
C ARG A 83 42.39 12.65 10.78
N TRP A 84 43.02 11.71 10.07
CA TRP A 84 42.41 10.83 9.09
C TRP A 84 41.31 9.91 9.66
N ASN A 85 41.48 9.37 10.88
CA ASN A 85 40.47 8.52 11.51
C ASN A 85 39.22 9.32 11.90
N LYS A 86 39.39 10.59 12.29
CA LYS A 86 38.26 11.48 12.58
C LYS A 86 37.47 11.81 11.32
N VAL A 87 38.18 12.07 10.22
CA VAL A 87 37.56 12.30 8.91
C VAL A 87 36.80 11.07 8.44
N SER A 88 37.39 9.88 8.53
CA SER A 88 36.73 8.61 8.18
C SER A 88 35.44 8.39 8.96
N LEU A 89 35.42 8.69 10.27
CA LEU A 89 34.23 8.50 11.11
C LEU A 89 33.11 9.49 10.78
N TRP A 90 33.46 10.75 10.46
CA TRP A 90 32.49 11.74 9.97
C TRP A 90 31.91 11.35 8.60
N VAL A 91 32.74 10.89 7.67
CA VAL A 91 32.29 10.40 6.36
C VAL A 91 31.33 9.22 6.54
N ALA A 92 31.67 8.25 7.39
CA ALA A 92 30.79 7.12 7.69
C ALA A 92 29.43 7.57 8.27
N THR A 93 29.45 8.58 9.15
CA THR A 93 28.22 9.13 9.75
C THR A 93 27.34 9.83 8.71
N VAL A 94 27.94 10.61 7.81
CA VAL A 94 27.22 11.27 6.70
C VAL A 94 26.59 10.24 5.76
N VAL A 95 27.33 9.19 5.39
CA VAL A 95 26.81 8.12 4.52
C VAL A 95 25.64 7.38 5.19
N VAL A 96 25.74 7.05 6.48
CA VAL A 96 24.64 6.40 7.22
C VAL A 96 23.41 7.31 7.30
N ILE A 97 23.59 8.60 7.57
CA ILE A 97 22.47 9.57 7.60
C ILE A 97 21.83 9.69 6.21
N LEU A 98 22.63 9.76 5.15
CA LEU A 98 22.14 9.80 3.76
C LEU A 98 21.33 8.54 3.41
N PHE A 99 21.76 7.35 3.82
CA PHE A 99 21.01 6.11 3.60
C PHE A 99 19.77 6.01 4.50
N ALA A 100 19.84 6.47 5.74
CA ALA A 100 18.68 6.48 6.65
C ALA A 100 17.62 7.50 6.20
N ALA A 101 18.03 8.60 5.57
CA ALA A 101 17.15 9.58 4.94
C ALA A 101 16.61 9.12 3.57
N PHE A 102 17.17 8.06 2.98
CA PHE A 102 16.71 7.48 1.71
C PHE A 102 15.19 7.26 1.67
N PRO A 103 14.51 6.62 2.63
CA PRO A 103 13.05 6.50 2.60
C PRO A 103 12.31 7.86 2.51
N TYR A 104 12.90 8.95 3.02
CA TYR A 104 12.27 10.28 3.02
C TYR A 104 12.47 11.03 1.70
N TYR A 105 13.64 10.92 1.06
CA TYR A 105 13.89 11.56 -0.26
C TYR A 105 13.65 10.65 -1.46
N SER A 106 13.65 9.33 -1.27
CA SER A 106 13.39 8.37 -2.34
C SER A 106 11.96 8.48 -2.82
N GLY A 107 10.97 8.84 -1.99
CA GLY A 107 9.60 9.11 -2.42
C GLY A 107 9.51 10.15 -3.55
N PRO A 108 9.95 11.41 -3.34
CA PRO A 108 9.94 12.43 -4.37
C PRO A 108 10.93 12.14 -5.52
N LEU A 109 12.08 11.50 -5.25
CA LEU A 109 13.06 11.13 -6.28
C LEU A 109 12.54 10.01 -7.18
N LEU A 110 11.97 8.94 -6.62
CA LEU A 110 11.30 7.86 -7.34
C LEU A 110 10.04 8.39 -8.02
N ALA A 111 9.25 9.27 -7.40
CA ALA A 111 8.13 9.90 -8.10
C ALA A 111 8.60 10.72 -9.31
N ALA A 112 9.74 11.40 -9.25
CA ALA A 112 10.32 12.11 -10.38
C ALA A 112 10.90 11.17 -11.45
N LEU A 113 11.56 10.08 -11.05
CA LEU A 113 12.12 9.07 -11.96
C LEU A 113 11.04 8.17 -12.58
N TYR A 114 10.00 7.82 -11.82
CA TYR A 114 8.86 7.01 -12.25
C TYR A 114 7.93 7.83 -13.13
N ARG A 115 7.74 9.14 -12.87
CA ARG A 115 7.04 10.05 -13.80
C ARG A 115 7.74 10.14 -15.16
N ASN A 116 9.07 9.94 -15.22
CA ASN A 116 9.81 9.82 -16.48
C ASN A 116 9.74 8.41 -17.12
N ALA A 117 9.48 7.36 -16.32
CA ALA A 117 9.32 5.99 -16.81
C ALA A 117 7.87 5.69 -17.29
N ASP A 118 6.85 6.20 -16.59
CA ASP A 118 5.43 6.08 -16.94
C ASP A 118 5.07 6.83 -18.23
N GLN A 119 5.84 7.86 -18.63
CA GLN A 119 5.64 8.49 -19.93
C GLN A 119 5.90 7.55 -21.12
N LYS A 120 6.38 6.32 -20.89
CA LYS A 120 6.40 5.26 -21.90
C LYS A 120 5.45 4.09 -21.65
N ALA A 121 4.76 4.00 -20.51
CA ALA A 121 3.95 2.81 -20.19
C ALA A 121 2.62 2.99 -19.43
N GLU A 122 2.23 4.18 -18.95
CA GLU A 122 0.90 4.34 -18.34
C GLU A 122 0.34 5.75 -18.59
N GLN A 123 -0.27 5.92 -19.75
CA GLN A 123 -1.15 7.05 -20.05
C GLN A 123 -2.59 6.58 -19.83
N PRO A 124 -3.27 6.93 -18.72
CA PRO A 124 -4.72 6.98 -18.74
C PRO A 124 -5.12 8.15 -19.65
N ALA A 125 -5.48 7.81 -20.89
CA ALA A 125 -5.94 8.76 -21.89
C ALA A 125 -7.14 9.55 -21.34
N SER A 126 -6.99 10.88 -21.40
CA SER A 126 -8.01 11.90 -21.20
C SER A 126 -9.22 11.69 -22.13
N PRO A 127 -10.45 12.02 -21.70
CA PRO A 127 -11.68 11.76 -22.46
C PRO A 127 -11.92 12.85 -23.50
N SER A 128 -11.70 12.57 -24.79
CA SER A 128 -12.28 13.33 -25.91
C SER A 128 -11.89 12.79 -27.29
N ALA A 129 -12.38 11.59 -27.64
CA ALA A 129 -12.55 11.15 -29.03
C ALA A 129 -13.48 9.92 -29.03
N PRO A 130 -14.35 9.74 -30.06
CA PRO A 130 -15.52 8.87 -30.00
C PRO A 130 -15.18 7.42 -29.62
N ALA A 131 -15.86 6.92 -28.59
CA ALA A 131 -15.53 5.69 -27.89
C ALA A 131 -15.60 4.44 -28.80
N PRO A 132 -14.54 3.61 -28.88
CA PRO A 132 -14.70 2.23 -29.31
C PRO A 132 -15.58 1.51 -28.28
N GLN A 133 -16.46 0.61 -28.74
CA GLN A 133 -17.36 -0.15 -27.87
C GLN A 133 -16.60 -1.23 -27.11
N LEU A 134 -15.83 -0.80 -26.11
CA LEU A 134 -15.07 -1.68 -25.24
C LEU A 134 -16.03 -2.49 -24.38
N THR A 135 -15.96 -3.80 -24.59
CA THR A 135 -16.74 -4.78 -23.86
C THR A 135 -15.87 -5.37 -22.75
N LYS A 136 -16.46 -5.58 -21.58
CA LYS A 136 -15.77 -6.25 -20.48
C LYS A 136 -16.15 -7.72 -20.47
N ALA A 137 -15.22 -8.63 -20.22
CA ALA A 137 -15.54 -10.00 -19.88
C ALA A 137 -14.92 -10.35 -18.54
N ARG A 138 -15.67 -11.11 -17.75
CA ARG A 138 -15.19 -11.80 -16.57
C ARG A 138 -14.95 -13.26 -16.93
N LEU A 139 -13.70 -13.68 -16.81
CA LEU A 139 -13.23 -15.04 -17.01
C LEU A 139 -13.07 -15.67 -15.63
N THR A 140 -13.78 -16.75 -15.34
CA THR A 140 -13.49 -17.59 -14.18
C THR A 140 -12.42 -18.58 -14.59
N VAL A 141 -11.28 -18.56 -13.88
CA VAL A 141 -10.08 -19.28 -14.28
C VAL A 141 -9.55 -20.10 -13.11
N SER A 142 -9.43 -21.40 -13.34
CA SER A 142 -8.90 -22.37 -12.39
C SER A 142 -7.40 -22.61 -12.63
N GLY A 143 -6.64 -22.74 -11.54
CA GLY A 143 -5.19 -22.95 -11.56
C GLY A 143 -4.35 -21.73 -11.19
N MET A 144 -4.96 -20.58 -10.89
CA MET A 144 -4.24 -19.43 -10.33
C MET A 144 -3.98 -19.64 -8.84
N THR A 145 -2.77 -20.09 -8.49
CA THR A 145 -2.40 -20.42 -7.10
C THR A 145 -1.61 -19.33 -6.39
N CYS A 146 -1.14 -18.30 -7.11
CA CYS A 146 -0.42 -17.16 -6.53
C CYS A 146 -0.52 -15.90 -7.40
N GLY A 147 -0.04 -14.76 -6.87
CA GLY A 147 0.04 -13.51 -7.60
C GLY A 147 0.92 -13.56 -8.86
N GLY A 148 1.94 -14.42 -8.89
CA GLY A 148 2.75 -14.66 -10.09
C GLY A 148 1.95 -15.33 -11.21
N CYS A 149 1.11 -16.31 -10.88
CA CYS A 149 0.20 -16.93 -11.85
C CYS A 149 -0.82 -15.92 -12.41
N ALA A 150 -1.34 -15.03 -11.56
CA ALA A 150 -2.24 -13.97 -11.99
C ALA A 150 -1.56 -13.00 -12.97
N ALA A 151 -0.34 -12.54 -12.67
CA ALA A 151 0.42 -11.65 -13.55
C ALA A 151 0.77 -12.31 -14.89
N SER A 152 1.15 -13.59 -14.89
CA SER A 152 1.40 -14.34 -16.14
C SER A 152 0.15 -14.44 -17.02
N LEU A 153 -1.02 -14.63 -16.39
CA LEU A 153 -2.29 -14.66 -17.11
C LEU A 153 -2.67 -13.27 -17.66
N GLU A 154 -2.45 -12.20 -16.88
CA GLU A 154 -2.67 -10.82 -17.34
C GLU A 154 -1.83 -10.50 -18.58
N ALA A 155 -0.54 -10.87 -18.56
CA ALA A 155 0.36 -10.66 -19.68
C ALA A 155 -0.08 -11.44 -20.93
N ALA A 156 -0.49 -12.69 -20.77
CA ALA A 156 -1.00 -13.51 -21.88
C ALA A 156 -2.29 -12.97 -22.49
N LEU A 157 -3.18 -12.39 -21.68
CA LEU A 157 -4.42 -11.78 -22.16
C LEU A 157 -4.17 -10.42 -22.81
N ALA A 158 -3.20 -9.65 -22.32
CA ALA A 158 -2.83 -8.35 -22.88
C ALA A 158 -2.11 -8.46 -24.24
N ASP A 159 -1.47 -9.58 -24.53
CA ASP A 159 -0.80 -9.85 -25.82
C ASP A 159 -1.80 -10.03 -26.98
N ILE A 160 -3.09 -10.28 -26.68
CA ILE A 160 -4.12 -10.51 -27.70
C ILE A 160 -4.46 -9.19 -28.42
N PRO A 161 -4.37 -9.12 -29.75
CA PRO A 161 -4.72 -7.93 -30.50
C PRO A 161 -6.21 -7.61 -30.35
N GLY A 162 -6.51 -6.50 -29.68
CA GLY A 162 -7.88 -6.06 -29.38
C GLY A 162 -8.24 -6.09 -27.89
N VAL A 163 -7.37 -6.62 -27.02
CA VAL A 163 -7.47 -6.43 -25.57
C VAL A 163 -6.81 -5.10 -25.19
N VAL A 164 -7.57 -4.25 -24.50
CA VAL A 164 -7.10 -2.93 -24.04
C VAL A 164 -6.54 -3.04 -22.63
N ARG A 165 -7.18 -3.85 -21.76
CA ARG A 165 -6.76 -4.07 -20.38
C ARG A 165 -7.11 -5.47 -19.92
N ALA A 166 -6.25 -6.09 -19.13
CA ALA A 166 -6.52 -7.35 -18.44
C ALA A 166 -6.07 -7.24 -16.97
N LYS A 167 -6.90 -7.71 -16.05
CA LYS A 167 -6.58 -7.82 -14.61
C LYS A 167 -7.03 -9.17 -14.08
N ALA A 168 -6.17 -9.89 -13.39
CA ALA A 168 -6.44 -11.19 -12.80
C ALA A 168 -6.34 -11.13 -11.27
N SER A 169 -7.25 -11.83 -10.61
CA SER A 169 -7.31 -11.98 -9.16
C SER A 169 -7.28 -13.46 -8.81
N TYR A 170 -6.15 -13.92 -8.28
CA TYR A 170 -6.01 -15.30 -7.80
C TYR A 170 -6.92 -15.57 -6.59
N GLU A 171 -7.16 -14.57 -5.73
CA GLU A 171 -8.05 -14.69 -4.57
C GLU A 171 -9.51 -14.98 -4.97
N LYS A 172 -9.96 -14.38 -6.07
CA LYS A 172 -11.31 -14.57 -6.59
C LYS A 172 -11.40 -15.69 -7.62
N GLY A 173 -10.27 -16.20 -8.12
CA GLY A 173 -10.25 -17.14 -9.24
C GLY A 173 -10.80 -16.53 -10.54
N GLU A 174 -10.63 -15.22 -10.73
CA GLU A 174 -11.27 -14.48 -11.82
C GLU A 174 -10.29 -13.52 -12.51
N ALA A 175 -10.44 -13.36 -13.83
CA ALA A 175 -9.79 -12.33 -14.62
C ALA A 175 -10.82 -11.44 -15.33
N ILE A 176 -10.64 -10.13 -15.28
CA ILE A 176 -11.46 -9.13 -15.95
C ILE A 176 -10.67 -8.59 -17.13
N VAL A 177 -11.23 -8.69 -18.32
CA VAL A 177 -10.61 -8.26 -19.57
C VAL A 177 -11.51 -7.24 -20.25
N GLU A 178 -10.94 -6.11 -20.64
CA GLU A 178 -11.59 -5.09 -21.47
C GLU A 178 -11.06 -5.24 -22.89
N TYR A 179 -11.95 -5.55 -23.83
CA TYR A 179 -11.60 -5.86 -25.22
C TYR A 179 -12.60 -5.27 -26.19
N ASP A 180 -12.17 -5.12 -27.45
CA ASP A 180 -13.04 -4.75 -28.54
C ASP A 180 -13.84 -5.97 -29.03
N ALA A 181 -15.16 -5.98 -28.82
CA ALA A 181 -16.04 -7.06 -29.24
C ALA A 181 -16.09 -7.25 -30.76
N ALA A 182 -15.67 -6.26 -31.55
CA ALA A 182 -15.55 -6.38 -33.00
C ALA A 182 -14.32 -7.19 -33.45
N ARG A 183 -13.31 -7.34 -32.58
CA ARG A 183 -12.02 -7.96 -32.92
C ARG A 183 -11.76 -9.25 -32.16
N VAL A 184 -12.26 -9.34 -30.93
CA VAL A 184 -11.99 -10.47 -30.04
C VAL A 184 -13.29 -11.16 -29.68
N THR A 185 -13.31 -12.49 -29.84
CA THR A 185 -14.44 -13.34 -29.43
C THR A 185 -14.17 -14.02 -28.09
N THR A 186 -15.23 -14.45 -27.40
CA THR A 186 -15.11 -15.18 -26.13
C THR A 186 -14.33 -16.49 -26.26
N GLU A 187 -14.35 -17.12 -27.44
CA GLU A 187 -13.59 -18.34 -27.69
C GLU A 187 -12.08 -18.09 -27.80
N GLN A 188 -11.68 -16.98 -28.43
CA GLN A 188 -10.27 -16.56 -28.46
C GLN A 188 -9.72 -16.26 -27.06
N LEU A 189 -10.54 -15.67 -26.19
CA LEU A 189 -10.17 -15.45 -24.79
C LEU A 189 -9.96 -16.78 -24.05
N LYS A 190 -10.84 -17.77 -24.22
CA LYS A 190 -10.66 -19.11 -23.62
C LYS A 190 -9.41 -19.80 -24.14
N GLU A 191 -9.16 -19.71 -25.44
CA GLU A 191 -7.99 -20.33 -26.06
C GLU A 191 -6.68 -19.70 -25.52
N ALA A 192 -6.64 -18.39 -25.35
CA ALA A 192 -5.51 -17.70 -24.75
C ALA A 192 -5.26 -18.13 -23.30
N VAL A 193 -6.33 -18.29 -22.49
CA VAL A 193 -6.23 -18.81 -21.13
C VAL A 193 -5.67 -20.24 -21.12
N ASN A 194 -6.15 -21.10 -22.03
CA ASN A 194 -5.66 -22.48 -22.16
C ASN A 194 -4.20 -22.55 -22.61
N LYS A 195 -3.78 -21.67 -23.54
CA LYS A 195 -2.37 -21.53 -23.97
C LYS A 195 -1.46 -21.06 -22.84
N ALA A 196 -2.00 -20.24 -21.93
CA ALA A 196 -1.30 -19.82 -20.72
C ALA A 196 -1.26 -20.90 -19.62
N ALA A 197 -1.65 -22.15 -19.94
CA ALA A 197 -1.71 -23.30 -19.02
C ALA A 197 -2.72 -23.15 -17.86
N PHE A 198 -3.73 -22.31 -18.02
CA PHE A 198 -4.85 -22.16 -17.09
C PHE A 198 -6.15 -22.71 -17.68
N LYS A 199 -7.13 -23.07 -16.85
CA LYS A 199 -8.43 -23.57 -17.33
C LYS A 199 -9.50 -22.51 -17.20
N ALA A 200 -10.08 -22.05 -18.32
CA ALA A 200 -11.23 -21.16 -18.32
C ALA A 200 -12.53 -21.96 -18.09
N GLU A 201 -13.18 -21.78 -16.94
CA GLU A 201 -14.43 -22.47 -16.60
C GLU A 201 -15.66 -21.72 -17.10
N ALA A 202 -15.63 -20.39 -17.04
CA ALA A 202 -16.74 -19.56 -17.49
C ALA A 202 -16.24 -18.23 -18.06
N VAL A 203 -16.82 -17.80 -19.18
CA VAL A 203 -16.61 -16.47 -19.74
C VAL A 203 -17.96 -15.75 -19.72
N LYS A 204 -18.11 -14.81 -18.80
CA LYS A 204 -19.29 -13.94 -18.71
C LYS A 204 -18.96 -12.60 -19.34
N VAL A 205 -19.57 -12.32 -20.49
CA VAL A 205 -19.44 -11.02 -21.14
C VAL A 205 -20.29 -10.01 -20.37
N ILE A 206 -19.62 -9.04 -19.76
CA ILE A 206 -20.19 -7.86 -19.14
C ILE A 206 -20.27 -6.82 -20.27
N SER A 207 -21.29 -6.99 -21.13
CA SER A 207 -21.51 -6.08 -22.26
C SER A 207 -21.97 -4.71 -21.76
N PRO A 208 -21.40 -3.60 -22.25
CA PRO A 208 -21.82 -2.24 -21.87
C PRO A 208 -23.26 -1.91 -22.28
N ASN A 209 -23.90 -2.73 -23.13
CA ASN A 209 -25.25 -2.50 -23.65
C ASN A 209 -26.34 -3.46 -23.16
N GLN A 210 -26.08 -4.19 -22.07
CA GLN A 210 -27.14 -4.51 -21.13
C GLN A 210 -26.81 -3.83 -19.81
N VAL A 211 -27.35 -2.62 -19.65
CA VAL A 211 -27.70 -2.09 -18.33
C VAL A 211 -28.83 -2.96 -17.79
N GLU A 212 -28.51 -4.21 -17.48
CA GLU A 212 -29.20 -4.92 -16.42
C GLU A 212 -28.32 -4.77 -15.19
N ALA A 213 -28.83 -3.95 -14.29
CA ALA A 213 -28.34 -3.77 -12.95
C ALA A 213 -28.17 -5.13 -12.25
N VAL A 214 -26.95 -5.65 -12.19
CA VAL A 214 -26.53 -6.60 -11.16
C VAL A 214 -25.08 -6.31 -10.72
N GLU A 215 -24.87 -5.09 -10.22
CA GLU A 215 -24.19 -5.00 -8.93
C GLU A 215 -25.26 -5.39 -7.88
N PRO A 216 -24.95 -6.11 -6.78
CA PRO A 216 -25.82 -6.09 -5.63
C PRO A 216 -25.69 -4.69 -4.99
N LYS A 217 -26.18 -3.66 -5.70
CA LYS A 217 -26.74 -2.47 -5.08
C LYS A 217 -27.99 -2.96 -4.35
N SER A 218 -27.76 -3.40 -3.12
CA SER A 218 -28.69 -3.09 -2.04
C SER A 218 -29.19 -1.67 -2.31
N GLN A 219 -30.49 -1.55 -2.59
CA GLN A 219 -31.17 -0.29 -2.88
C GLN A 219 -31.02 0.60 -1.64
N LEU A 220 -29.86 1.24 -1.45
CA LEU A 220 -29.62 2.10 -0.30
C LEU A 220 -29.81 3.53 -0.79
N ALA A 221 -30.95 4.10 -0.43
CA ALA A 221 -31.21 5.51 -0.58
C ALA A 221 -30.42 6.27 0.50
N THR A 222 -29.96 7.47 0.15
CA THR A 222 -29.29 8.37 1.11
C THR A 222 -30.23 9.53 1.43
N ALA A 223 -30.54 9.72 2.71
CA ALA A 223 -31.29 10.87 3.20
C ALA A 223 -30.38 11.77 4.04
N THR A 224 -30.52 13.07 3.87
CA THR A 224 -29.90 14.07 4.75
C THR A 224 -30.99 14.68 5.61
N ILE A 225 -30.84 14.59 6.93
CA ILE A 225 -31.82 15.07 7.90
C ILE A 225 -31.16 16.20 8.70
N ARG A 226 -31.71 17.40 8.65
CA ARG A 226 -31.29 18.50 9.53
C ARG A 226 -31.82 18.24 10.93
N VAL A 227 -30.96 18.35 11.94
CA VAL A 227 -31.31 18.10 13.34
C VAL A 227 -30.95 19.34 14.18
N GLU A 228 -31.97 20.02 14.69
CA GLU A 228 -31.83 21.14 15.60
C GLU A 228 -31.83 20.64 17.06
N GLY A 229 -31.01 21.28 17.91
CA GLY A 229 -30.88 20.94 19.33
C GLY A 229 -29.68 20.05 19.69
N MET A 230 -28.87 19.61 18.72
CA MET A 230 -27.59 18.96 19.01
C MET A 230 -26.55 20.00 19.43
N THR A 231 -26.26 20.09 20.73
CA THR A 231 -25.34 21.09 21.30
C THR A 231 -24.02 20.49 21.81
N CYS A 232 -23.92 19.16 21.86
CA CYS A 232 -22.74 18.45 22.37
C CYS A 232 -22.52 17.13 21.61
N GLY A 233 -21.29 16.61 21.65
CA GLY A 233 -20.93 15.28 21.11
C GLY A 233 -21.82 14.14 21.63
N GLY A 234 -22.27 14.22 22.89
CA GLY A 234 -23.22 13.26 23.46
C GLY A 234 -24.58 13.25 22.75
N CYS A 235 -25.07 14.43 22.34
CA CYS A 235 -26.33 14.53 21.59
C CYS A 235 -26.20 13.93 20.19
N ALA A 236 -25.07 14.17 19.51
CA ALA A 236 -24.80 13.55 18.20
C ALA A 236 -24.67 12.02 18.29
N ALA A 237 -24.00 11.51 19.33
CA ALA A 237 -23.88 10.07 19.57
C ALA A 237 -25.24 9.42 19.82
N LEU A 238 -26.12 10.07 20.60
CA LEU A 238 -27.48 9.60 20.83
C LEU A 238 -28.29 9.53 19.52
N VAL A 239 -28.24 10.58 18.70
CA VAL A 239 -28.90 10.61 17.38
C VAL A 239 -28.36 9.50 16.46
N HIS A 240 -27.04 9.31 16.42
CA HIS A 240 -26.41 8.23 15.65
C HIS A 240 -26.92 6.85 16.10
N GLN A 241 -26.96 6.60 17.41
CA GLN A 241 -27.38 5.32 17.98
C GLN A 241 -28.86 5.00 17.67
N VAL A 242 -29.73 6.00 17.77
CA VAL A 242 -31.16 5.87 17.48
C VAL A 242 -31.38 5.50 16.02
N LEU A 243 -30.68 6.16 15.09
CA LEU A 243 -30.78 5.89 13.66
C LEU A 243 -30.15 4.55 13.28
N ALA A 244 -28.99 4.21 13.83
CA ALA A 244 -28.30 2.95 13.54
C ALA A 244 -29.07 1.72 14.04
N LYS A 245 -29.88 1.87 15.10
CA LYS A 245 -30.74 0.79 15.64
C LYS A 245 -32.02 0.58 14.81
N ARG A 246 -32.39 1.49 13.90
CA ARG A 246 -33.58 1.32 13.05
C ARG A 246 -33.34 0.27 11.98
N GLU A 247 -34.29 -0.64 11.84
CA GLU A 247 -34.25 -1.67 10.82
C GLU A 247 -34.26 -1.04 9.42
N GLY A 248 -33.34 -1.50 8.57
CA GLY A 248 -33.16 -0.94 7.22
C GLY A 248 -32.09 0.15 7.12
N VAL A 249 -31.56 0.67 8.24
CA VAL A 249 -30.42 1.59 8.21
C VAL A 249 -29.10 0.81 8.12
N LYS A 250 -28.23 1.20 7.17
CA LYS A 250 -26.91 0.58 6.95
C LYS A 250 -25.75 1.46 7.38
N PHE A 251 -25.93 2.77 7.29
CA PHE A 251 -24.88 3.72 7.62
C PHE A 251 -25.50 5.01 8.14
N VAL A 252 -24.91 5.59 9.18
CA VAL A 252 -25.30 6.86 9.77
C VAL A 252 -24.05 7.67 10.00
N GLU A 253 -24.08 8.93 9.63
CA GLU A 253 -23.04 9.90 9.91
C GLU A 253 -23.70 11.18 10.43
N VAL A 254 -23.24 11.68 11.58
CA VAL A 254 -23.81 12.88 12.21
C VAL A 254 -22.75 13.96 12.23
N ASN A 255 -23.08 15.11 11.63
CA ASN A 255 -22.22 16.28 11.57
C ASN A 255 -22.80 17.40 12.44
N LEU A 256 -22.11 17.72 13.53
CA LEU A 256 -22.50 18.78 14.48
C LEU A 256 -22.37 20.18 13.88
N GLU A 257 -21.32 20.43 13.10
CA GLU A 257 -21.05 21.73 12.47
C GLU A 257 -22.16 22.09 11.47
N LYS A 258 -22.55 21.11 10.64
CA LYS A 258 -23.61 21.25 9.64
C LYS A 258 -25.01 21.05 10.20
N LYS A 259 -25.13 20.64 11.48
CA LYS A 259 -26.40 20.28 12.15
C LYS A 259 -27.23 19.28 11.33
N GLN A 260 -26.57 18.26 10.79
CA GLN A 260 -27.14 17.30 9.83
C GLN A 260 -26.74 15.86 10.16
N ALA A 261 -27.64 14.92 9.88
CA ALA A 261 -27.39 13.49 9.89
C ALA A 261 -27.59 12.93 8.48
N ILE A 262 -26.56 12.30 7.93
CA ILE A 262 -26.58 11.60 6.64
C ILE A 262 -26.81 10.12 6.93
N VAL A 263 -27.86 9.54 6.35
CA VAL A 263 -28.27 8.16 6.59
C VAL A 263 -28.38 7.42 5.27
N LYS A 264 -27.69 6.29 5.14
CA LYS A 264 -27.93 5.32 4.07
C LYS A 264 -28.88 4.24 4.58
N TYR A 265 -30.03 4.12 3.93
CA TYR A 265 -31.11 3.25 4.36
C TYR A 265 -31.76 2.56 3.18
N ASP A 266 -32.39 1.43 3.47
CA ASP A 266 -33.18 0.66 2.51
C ASP A 266 -34.61 1.25 2.41
N PRO A 267 -35.01 1.86 1.27
CA PRO A 267 -36.31 2.49 1.11
C PRO A 267 -37.46 1.48 1.11
N ALA A 268 -37.20 0.18 0.98
CA ALA A 268 -38.20 -0.86 1.15
C ALA A 268 -38.55 -1.12 2.62
N LYS A 269 -37.69 -0.71 3.56
CA LYS A 269 -37.84 -1.00 5.01
C LYS A 269 -38.11 0.23 5.85
N VAL A 270 -37.53 1.37 5.49
CA VAL A 270 -37.67 2.60 6.26
C VAL A 270 -37.71 3.81 5.32
N THR A 271 -38.50 4.81 5.69
CA THR A 271 -38.63 6.06 4.94
C THR A 271 -37.92 7.22 5.64
N PRO A 272 -37.48 8.27 4.90
CA PRO A 272 -36.87 9.46 5.51
C PRO A 272 -37.74 10.12 6.58
N LYS A 273 -39.06 10.08 6.41
CA LYS A 273 -40.03 10.60 7.38
C LYS A 273 -39.97 9.85 8.71
N GLN A 274 -39.90 8.52 8.66
CA GLN A 274 -39.77 7.67 9.85
C GLN A 274 -38.42 7.88 10.57
N LEU A 275 -37.34 8.13 9.80
CA LEU A 275 -36.04 8.48 10.37
C LEU A 275 -36.07 9.84 11.08
N ALA A 276 -36.71 10.85 10.50
CA ALA A 276 -36.91 12.16 11.14
C ALA A 276 -37.79 12.05 12.39
N GLU A 277 -38.86 11.26 12.34
CA GLU A 277 -39.75 11.03 13.49
C GLU A 277 -39.04 10.30 14.64
N ALA A 278 -38.17 9.34 14.34
CA ALA A 278 -37.34 8.68 15.34
C ALA A 278 -36.42 9.65 16.09
N ILE A 279 -35.93 10.68 15.42
CA ILE A 279 -35.13 11.75 16.03
C ILE A 279 -36.02 12.70 16.85
N ASN A 280 -37.25 12.96 16.39
CA ASN A 280 -38.20 13.80 17.14
C ASN A 280 -38.61 13.17 18.48
N GLN A 281 -38.73 11.84 18.54
CA GLN A 281 -39.06 11.10 19.76
C GLN A 281 -37.99 11.19 20.86
N THR A 282 -36.75 11.55 20.52
CA THR A 282 -35.66 11.73 21.50
C THR A 282 -35.51 13.17 21.97
N GLY A 283 -36.44 14.06 21.61
CA GLY A 283 -36.49 15.45 22.06
C GLY A 283 -35.72 16.44 21.19
N PHE A 284 -35.18 16.01 20.05
CA PHE A 284 -34.57 16.90 19.05
C PHE A 284 -35.58 17.28 17.96
N LYS A 285 -35.32 18.34 17.19
CA LYS A 285 -36.20 18.72 16.06
C LYS A 285 -35.55 18.36 14.74
N ALA A 286 -36.09 17.37 14.03
CA ALA A 286 -35.61 16.89 12.74
C ALA A 286 -36.45 17.42 11.57
N LYS A 287 -35.78 17.88 10.52
CA LYS A 287 -36.36 18.33 9.24
C LYS A 287 -35.62 17.68 8.07
N LEU A 288 -36.35 17.32 7.01
CA LEU A 288 -35.80 16.79 5.76
C LEU A 288 -35.32 17.92 4.84
#